data_AF-A0A382WV21-F1
#
_entry.id   AF-A0A382WV21-F1
#
_cell.length_a   1.000
_cell.length_b   1.000
_cell.length_c   1.000
_cell.angle_alpha   90.00
_cell.angle_beta   90.00
_cell.angle_gamma   90.00
#
_symmetry.space_group_name_H-M   'P 1'
#
loop_
_entity.id
_entity.type
_entity.pdbx_description
1 polymer ?
#
loop_
_entity_poly.entity_id
_entity_poly.type
_entity_poly.pdbx_seq_one_letter_code
_entity_poly.pdbx_strand_id
1 'polypeptide(L)'
;VVIGGLSFSNSLGGPFHYDDLHSVQYNPHIRSLSWIPTFYVDPSTFSGQARGFMYRPLLLTTFASDYALWGQNATAFRVGNLAIHIAAAAAFGVLSCLLLRSTLAATVISLIFLVHPLHGEVVNYISARSDSL
;
A
#
# COMPACT_ATOMS: atom_id res chain seq x y z
N VAL A 1 8.19 13.57 -1.62
CA VAL A 1 6.99 13.84 -0.81
C VAL A 1 6.05 14.83 -1.50
N VAL A 2 6.43 16.11 -1.66
CA VAL A 2 5.51 17.14 -2.24
C VAL A 2 4.97 16.75 -3.62
N ILE A 3 5.84 16.32 -4.54
CA ILE A 3 5.44 15.93 -5.90
C ILE A 3 4.40 14.80 -5.86
N GLY A 4 4.73 13.68 -5.21
CA GLY A 4 3.78 12.56 -5.06
C GLY A 4 2.48 12.96 -4.36
N GLY A 5 2.56 13.78 -3.30
CA GLY A 5 1.39 14.28 -2.59
C GLY A 5 0.44 15.10 -3.47
N LEU A 6 0.99 15.99 -4.30
CA LEU A 6 0.19 16.78 -5.24
C LEU A 6 -0.39 15.92 -6.35
N SER A 7 0.42 15.04 -6.95
CA SER A 7 0.04 14.16 -8.06
C SER A 7 -1.12 13.23 -7.71
N PHE A 8 -1.21 12.77 -6.46
CA PHE A 8 -2.26 11.85 -6.01
C PHE A 8 -3.24 12.49 -5.02
N SER A 9 -3.28 13.81 -4.89
CA SER A 9 -4.20 14.48 -3.96
C SER A 9 -5.67 14.15 -4.21
N ASN A 10 -6.05 13.91 -5.47
CA ASN A 10 -7.38 13.52 -5.89
C ASN A 10 -7.76 12.07 -5.53
N SER A 11 -6.80 11.21 -5.17
CA SER A 11 -7.06 9.81 -4.81
C SER A 11 -7.55 9.61 -3.37
N LEU A 12 -7.45 10.64 -2.52
CA LEU A 12 -7.66 10.48 -1.08
C LEU A 12 -9.15 10.32 -0.70
N GLY A 13 -10.08 10.71 -1.59
CA GLY A 13 -11.52 10.61 -1.36
C GLY A 13 -12.15 9.27 -1.76
N GLY A 14 -13.38 9.01 -1.27
CA GLY A 14 -14.20 7.87 -1.68
C GLY A 14 -14.27 6.70 -0.66
N PRO A 15 -15.21 5.77 -0.83
CA PRO A 15 -15.35 4.60 0.04
C PRO A 15 -14.33 3.49 -0.29
N PHE A 16 -14.33 2.43 0.51
CA PHE A 16 -13.74 1.14 0.13
C PHE A 16 -14.49 0.56 -1.07
N HIS A 17 -13.80 -0.14 -1.97
CA HIS A 17 -14.41 -0.74 -3.16
C HIS A 17 -13.68 -2.01 -3.61
N TYR A 18 -14.34 -2.84 -4.43
CA TYR A 18 -13.79 -4.07 -4.99
C TYR A 18 -13.13 -4.98 -3.93
N ASP A 19 -11.86 -5.35 -4.08
CA ASP A 19 -11.15 -6.24 -3.17
C ASP A 19 -10.91 -5.62 -1.80
N ASP A 20 -11.00 -4.29 -1.66
CA ASP A 20 -10.93 -3.63 -0.35
C ASP A 20 -12.07 -4.11 0.55
N LEU A 21 -13.21 -4.46 -0.03
CA LEU A 21 -14.37 -4.92 0.72
C LEU A 21 -14.01 -6.18 1.51
N HIS A 22 -13.45 -7.19 0.85
CA HIS A 22 -13.18 -8.46 1.51
C HIS A 22 -11.83 -8.51 2.23
N SER A 23 -10.83 -7.73 1.77
CA SER A 23 -9.48 -7.76 2.34
C SER A 23 -9.30 -6.74 3.48
N VAL A 24 -10.09 -5.65 3.49
CA VAL A 24 -10.00 -4.57 4.48
C VAL A 24 -11.32 -4.31 5.21
N GLN A 25 -12.41 -3.97 4.53
CA GLN A 25 -13.64 -3.48 5.17
C GLN A 25 -14.40 -4.58 5.93
N TYR A 26 -14.38 -5.80 5.43
CA TYR A 26 -15.08 -6.95 6.02
C TYR A 26 -14.14 -8.05 6.50
N ASN A 27 -12.82 -7.84 6.46
CA ASN A 27 -11.85 -8.79 6.99
C ASN A 27 -11.79 -8.69 8.53
N PRO A 28 -12.21 -9.73 9.29
CA PRO A 28 -12.13 -9.71 10.75
C PRO A 28 -10.69 -9.88 11.25
N HIS A 29 -9.79 -10.45 10.45
CA HIS A 29 -8.43 -10.79 10.87
C HIS A 29 -7.52 -9.57 11.00
N ILE A 30 -7.85 -8.43 10.37
CA ILE A 30 -7.06 -7.19 10.53
C ILE A 30 -7.52 -6.31 11.69
N ARG A 31 -8.52 -6.75 12.48
CA ARG A 31 -9.14 -5.92 13.54
C ARG A 31 -8.32 -5.82 14.82
N SER A 32 -7.26 -6.63 14.94
CA SER A 32 -6.36 -6.64 16.09
C SER A 32 -4.95 -6.99 15.64
N LEU A 33 -3.95 -6.33 16.21
CA LEU A 33 -2.54 -6.65 16.01
C LEU A 33 -2.17 -8.06 16.52
N SER A 34 -2.99 -8.66 17.39
CA SER A 34 -2.79 -10.04 17.86
C SER A 34 -2.85 -11.09 16.74
N TRP A 35 -3.44 -10.76 15.59
CA TRP A 35 -3.48 -11.65 14.44
C TRP A 35 -2.18 -11.69 13.63
N ILE A 36 -1.23 -10.77 13.87
CA ILE A 36 0.00 -10.68 13.08
C ILE A 36 0.74 -12.01 12.94
N PRO A 37 0.97 -12.81 14.00
CA PRO A 37 1.62 -14.11 13.85
C PRO A 37 0.86 -15.06 12.91
N THR A 38 -0.48 -15.03 12.97
CA THR A 38 -1.35 -15.89 12.16
C THR A 38 -1.27 -15.54 10.66
N PHE A 39 -1.06 -14.27 10.31
CA PHE A 39 -0.91 -13.86 8.90
C PHE A 39 0.21 -14.61 8.18
N TYR A 40 1.28 -14.98 8.89
CA TYR A 40 2.46 -15.65 8.34
C TYR A 40 2.32 -17.18 8.26
N VAL A 41 1.24 -17.76 8.78
CA VAL A 41 1.04 -19.21 8.81
C VAL A 41 -0.31 -19.66 8.22
N ASP A 42 -1.30 -18.78 8.15
CA ASP A 42 -2.64 -19.10 7.67
C ASP A 42 -3.08 -18.15 6.53
N PRO A 43 -3.07 -18.61 5.26
CA PRO A 43 -3.47 -17.80 4.10
C PRO A 43 -4.99 -17.54 4.04
N SER A 44 -5.80 -18.16 4.91
CA SER A 44 -7.23 -17.85 5.00
C SER A 44 -7.50 -16.45 5.56
N THR A 45 -6.53 -15.89 6.29
CA THR A 45 -6.64 -14.57 6.92
C THR A 45 -6.69 -13.39 5.93
N PHE A 46 -6.39 -13.63 4.64
CA PHE A 46 -6.38 -12.59 3.62
C PHE A 46 -7.75 -11.96 3.35
N SER A 47 -8.83 -12.74 3.50
CA SER A 47 -10.16 -12.31 3.10
C SER A 47 -11.21 -12.70 4.14
N GLY A 48 -12.22 -11.85 4.32
CA GLY A 48 -13.45 -12.21 5.03
C GLY A 48 -14.34 -13.21 4.26
N GLN A 49 -13.97 -13.62 3.05
CA GLN A 49 -14.71 -14.59 2.23
C GLN A 49 -14.17 -16.01 2.38
N ALA A 50 -15.08 -16.99 2.39
CA ALA A 50 -14.76 -18.42 2.58
C ALA A 50 -13.81 -19.04 1.54
N ARG A 51 -13.59 -18.40 0.38
CA ARG A 51 -12.70 -18.88 -0.69
C ARG A 51 -11.63 -17.88 -1.11
N GLY A 52 -11.40 -16.83 -0.32
CA GLY A 52 -10.42 -15.78 -0.64
C GLY A 52 -9.04 -16.05 -0.05
N PHE A 53 -8.45 -17.23 -0.30
CA PHE A 53 -7.14 -17.59 0.26
C PHE A 53 -6.01 -16.93 -0.53
N MET A 54 -5.10 -16.25 0.16
CA MET A 54 -3.89 -15.70 -0.45
C MET A 54 -2.80 -15.47 0.60
N TYR A 55 -1.54 -15.74 0.26
CA TYR A 55 -0.42 -15.51 1.17
C TYR A 55 0.16 -14.10 0.98
N ARG A 56 -0.31 -13.14 1.79
CA ARG A 56 0.18 -11.74 1.82
C ARG A 56 0.38 -11.21 3.24
N PRO A 57 1.26 -11.83 4.04
CA PRO A 57 1.38 -11.52 5.46
C PRO A 57 1.82 -10.07 5.75
N LEU A 58 2.74 -9.53 4.95
CA LEU A 58 3.21 -8.15 5.12
C LEU A 58 2.09 -7.14 4.83
N LEU A 59 1.31 -7.38 3.78
CA LEU A 59 0.14 -6.55 3.45
C LEU A 59 -0.85 -6.51 4.63
N LEU A 60 -1.24 -7.69 5.15
CA LEU A 60 -2.16 -7.78 6.29
C LEU A 60 -1.58 -7.13 7.55
N THR A 61 -0.27 -7.22 7.76
CA THR A 61 0.41 -6.51 8.85
C THR A 61 0.25 -5.00 8.72
N THR A 62 0.43 -4.44 7.51
CA THR A 62 0.21 -3.00 7.28
C THR A 62 -1.26 -2.62 7.44
N PHE A 63 -2.20 -3.45 7.02
CA PHE A 63 -3.63 -3.18 7.19
C PHE A 63 -4.09 -3.25 8.64
N ALA A 64 -3.59 -4.21 9.42
CA ALA A 64 -3.87 -4.30 10.85
C ALA A 64 -3.27 -3.10 11.62
N SER A 65 -2.10 -2.63 11.19
CA SER A 65 -1.46 -1.43 11.73
C SER A 65 -2.27 -0.17 11.44
N ASP A 66 -2.70 0.03 10.19
CA ASP A 66 -3.56 1.15 9.81
C ASP A 66 -4.90 1.11 10.55
N TYR A 67 -5.51 -0.07 10.66
CA TYR A 67 -6.75 -0.24 11.41
C TYR A 67 -6.59 0.11 12.89
N ALA A 68 -5.49 -0.31 13.53
CA ALA A 68 -5.23 0.00 14.93
C ALA A 68 -5.06 1.51 15.18
N LEU A 69 -4.53 2.25 14.20
CA LEU A 69 -4.32 3.69 14.29
C LEU A 69 -5.57 4.51 13.92
N TRP A 70 -6.33 4.07 12.91
CA TRP A 70 -7.33 4.91 12.25
C TRP A 70 -8.72 4.26 12.11
N GLY A 71 -8.90 3.01 12.54
CA GLY A 71 -10.15 2.26 12.37
C GLY A 71 -10.50 2.01 10.89
N GLN A 72 -11.79 1.98 10.55
CA GLN A 72 -12.27 1.77 9.16
C GLN A 72 -12.29 3.08 8.34
N ASN A 73 -11.18 3.82 8.31
CA ASN A 73 -11.09 5.07 7.55
C ASN A 73 -10.38 4.86 6.19
N ALA A 74 -11.15 4.74 5.10
CA ALA A 74 -10.61 4.49 3.76
C ALA A 74 -9.56 5.54 3.32
N THR A 75 -9.75 6.82 3.68
CA THR A 75 -8.78 7.88 3.39
C THR A 75 -7.47 7.64 4.10
N ALA A 76 -7.49 7.23 5.38
CA ALA A 76 -6.26 6.93 6.13
C ALA A 76 -5.48 5.76 5.51
N PHE A 77 -6.17 4.72 5.04
CA PHE A 77 -5.52 3.62 4.31
C PHE A 77 -4.87 4.10 3.00
N ARG A 78 -5.52 4.97 2.23
CA ARG A 78 -4.93 5.53 1.00
C ARG A 78 -3.75 6.48 1.28
N VAL A 79 -3.78 7.23 2.37
CA VAL A 79 -2.62 7.99 2.85
C VAL A 79 -1.47 7.02 3.17
N GLY A 80 -1.76 5.87 3.80
CA GLY A 80 -0.80 4.79 4.01
C GLY A 80 -0.21 4.26 2.70
N ASN A 81 -1.03 3.98 1.69
CA ASN A 81 -0.57 3.55 0.36
C ASN A 81 0.38 4.60 -0.25
N LEU A 82 -0.01 5.87 -0.22
CA LEU A 82 0.79 6.95 -0.77
C LEU A 82 2.14 7.08 -0.05
N ALA A 83 2.16 6.95 1.29
CA ALA A 83 3.39 6.97 2.06
C ALA A 83 4.32 5.80 1.70
N ILE A 84 3.77 4.59 1.59
CA ILE A 84 4.52 3.40 1.17
C ILE A 84 5.05 3.56 -0.26
N HIS A 85 4.23 4.04 -1.20
CA HIS A 85 4.65 4.27 -2.58
C HIS A 85 5.77 5.32 -2.70
N ILE A 86 5.69 6.41 -1.93
CA ILE A 86 6.76 7.41 -1.85
C ILE A 86 8.05 6.79 -1.28
N ALA A 87 7.94 5.94 -0.26
CA ALA A 87 9.09 5.22 0.30
C ALA A 87 9.71 4.25 -0.72
N ALA A 88 8.89 3.50 -1.46
CA ALA A 88 9.34 2.62 -2.53
C ALA A 88 10.06 3.40 -3.65
N ALA A 89 9.49 4.52 -4.09
CA ALA A 89 10.13 5.39 -5.08
C ALA A 89 11.47 5.98 -4.58
N ALA A 90 11.55 6.35 -3.30
CA ALA A 90 12.79 6.82 -2.69
C ALA A 90 13.86 5.72 -2.64
N ALA A 91 13.48 4.49 -2.23
CA ALA A 91 14.37 3.33 -2.25
C ALA A 91 14.86 3.02 -3.66
N PHE A 92 13.97 3.10 -4.66
CA PHE A 92 14.33 2.96 -6.07
C PHE A 92 15.30 4.06 -6.55
N GLY A 93 15.15 5.29 -6.07
CA GLY A 93 16.09 6.38 -6.31
C GLY A 93 17.48 6.10 -5.72
N VAL A 94 17.54 5.59 -4.48
CA VAL A 94 18.82 5.18 -3.85
C VAL A 94 19.49 4.07 -4.66
N LEU A 95 18.73 3.03 -5.06
CA LEU A 95 19.25 1.97 -5.92
C LEU A 95 19.76 2.53 -7.26
N SER A 96 19.00 3.44 -7.87
CA SER A 96 19.38 4.08 -9.13
C SER A 96 20.67 4.91 -9.00
N CYS A 97 20.88 5.59 -7.87
CA CYS A 97 22.12 6.31 -7.57
C CYS A 97 23.33 5.34 -7.55
N LEU A 98 23.16 4.17 -6.91
CA LEU A 98 24.22 3.16 -6.81
C LEU A 98 24.59 2.57 -8.18
N LEU A 99 23.59 2.35 -9.05
CA LEU A 99 23.78 1.74 -10.37
C LEU A 99 24.29 2.73 -11.42
N LEU A 100 23.68 3.92 -11.51
CA LEU A 100 23.96 4.89 -12.55
C LEU A 100 25.12 5.82 -12.22
N ARG A 101 25.51 5.91 -10.93
CA ARG A 101 26.53 6.83 -10.42
C ARG A 101 26.28 8.29 -10.81
N SER A 102 25.01 8.66 -10.98
CA SER A 102 24.56 10.00 -11.34
C SER A 102 23.32 10.36 -10.54
N THR A 103 23.48 11.31 -9.62
CA THR A 103 22.38 11.78 -8.76
C THR A 103 21.24 12.37 -9.58
N LEU A 104 21.55 13.09 -10.66
CA LEU A 104 20.54 13.67 -11.55
C LEU A 104 19.72 12.59 -12.25
N ALA A 105 20.38 11.61 -12.88
CA ALA A 105 19.69 10.53 -13.60
C ALA A 105 18.82 9.70 -12.65
N ALA A 106 19.36 9.35 -11.48
CA ALA A 106 18.62 8.62 -10.45
C ALA A 106 17.41 9.40 -9.93
N THR A 107 17.56 10.71 -9.71
CA THR A 107 16.45 11.58 -9.28
C THR A 107 15.37 11.61 -10.35
N VAL A 108 15.72 11.84 -11.62
CA VAL A 108 14.76 11.89 -12.73
C VAL A 108 14.01 10.56 -12.86
N ILE A 109 14.72 9.43 -12.87
CA ILE A 109 14.09 8.11 -13.02
C ILE A 109 13.18 7.77 -11.84
N SER A 110 13.59 8.08 -10.60
CA SER A 110 12.74 7.87 -9.42
C SER A 110 11.51 8.77 -9.39
N LEU A 111 11.63 10.01 -9.89
CA LEU A 111 10.48 10.92 -10.03
C LEU A 111 9.51 10.42 -11.10
N ILE A 112 10.02 9.94 -12.24
CA ILE A 112 9.20 9.31 -13.27
C ILE A 112 8.45 8.11 -12.68
N PHE A 113 9.15 7.22 -11.96
CA PHE A 113 8.53 6.09 -11.28
C PHE A 113 7.44 6.54 -10.29
N LEU A 114 7.73 7.53 -9.46
CA LEU A 114 6.80 8.05 -8.44
C LEU A 114 5.48 8.56 -9.03
N VAL A 115 5.51 9.22 -10.20
CA VAL A 115 4.32 9.86 -10.78
C VAL A 115 3.76 9.13 -11.99
N HIS A 116 4.32 7.98 -12.33
CA HIS A 116 3.93 7.24 -13.53
C HIS A 116 2.45 6.84 -13.45
N PRO A 117 1.61 7.12 -14.47
CA PRO A 117 0.17 6.82 -14.43
C PRO A 117 -0.15 5.33 -14.19
N LEU A 118 0.75 4.42 -14.60
CA LEU A 118 0.60 2.98 -14.31
C LEU A 118 0.53 2.66 -12.81
N HIS A 119 1.09 3.52 -11.94
CA HIS A 119 1.00 3.34 -10.49
C HIS A 119 -0.24 3.99 -9.87
N GLY A 120 -1.16 4.50 -10.71
CA GLY A 120 -2.43 5.08 -10.24
C GLY A 120 -3.22 4.12 -9.38
N GLU A 121 -3.33 2.85 -9.78
CA GLU A 121 -4.05 1.84 -8.99
C GLU A 121 -3.42 1.63 -7.61
N VAL A 122 -2.10 1.59 -7.51
CA VAL A 122 -1.39 1.31 -6.25
C VAL A 122 -1.70 2.35 -5.17
N VAL A 123 -1.97 3.58 -5.56
CA VAL A 123 -2.33 4.67 -4.63
C VAL A 123 -3.84 4.80 -4.42
N ASN A 124 -4.64 4.60 -5.47
CA ASN A 124 -6.11 4.76 -5.40
C ASN A 124 -6.82 3.56 -4.78
N TYR A 125 -6.34 2.36 -5.08
CA TYR A 125 -6.96 1.10 -4.70
C TYR A 125 -6.21 0.50 -3.51
N ILE A 126 -6.86 0.47 -2.33
CA ILE A 126 -6.17 0.18 -1.06
C ILE A 126 -5.50 -1.20 -1.12
N SER A 127 -6.20 -2.19 -1.66
CA SER A 127 -5.71 -3.57 -1.82
C SER A 127 -4.49 -3.69 -2.74
N ALA A 128 -4.35 -2.80 -3.73
CA ALA A 128 -3.20 -2.75 -4.64
C ALA A 128 -1.91 -2.24 -3.96
N ARG A 129 -1.97 -1.85 -2.67
CA ARG A 129 -0.78 -1.56 -1.85
C ARG A 129 0.30 -2.62 -1.98
N SER A 130 -0.10 -3.87 -2.18
CA SER A 130 0.82 -4.99 -2.35
C SER A 130 1.87 -4.80 -3.43
N ASP A 131 1.61 -3.95 -4.42
CA ASP A 131 2.52 -3.75 -5.54
C ASP A 131 3.63 -2.74 -5.22
N SER A 132 3.47 -1.94 -4.15
CA SER A 132 4.53 -1.08 -3.59
C SER A 132 5.29 -1.70 -2.42
N LEU A 133 4.84 -2.84 -1.89
CA LEU A 133 5.48 -3.59 -0.80
C LEU A 133 6.41 -4.66 -1.36
#